data_AF-A0A7S1HAZ8-F1
#
_entry.id   AF-A0A7S1HAZ8-F1
#
_cell.length_a   1.000
_cell.length_b   1.000
_cell.length_c   1.000
_cell.angle_alpha   90.00
_cell.angle_beta   90.00
_cell.angle_gamma   90.00
#
_symmetry.space_group_name_H-M   'P 1'
#
loop_
_entity.id
_entity.type
_entity.pdbx_description
1 polymer ?
#
loop_
_entity_poly.entity_id
_entity_poly.type
_entity_poly.pdbx_seq_one_letter_code
_entity_poly.pdbx_strand_id
1 'polypeptide(L)'
;AEEVAGHIAREASKRHLNVRLSSMDAYDVRLLPSETLLVFICSTTGQGDPPDNMRTFWSFLLRKSLPPDSLQGCKYAVFGLGDSGYAKFNTPAKRLSARLAQLGGQGLLPVGLGDDQDQNGYDQALDPWLEELWKLVLAIHPMPPGVQVDNTRRLPPPRYLVTEHAPADQKQQPSEGGDPRPSGGGVGRR
;
A
#
# COMPACT_ATOMS: atom_id res chain seq x y z
N ALA A 1 4.26 -3.74 5.35
CA ALA A 1 2.83 -3.54 5.04
C ALA A 1 2.56 -3.64 3.53
N GLU A 2 3.20 -2.80 2.72
CA GLU A 2 3.05 -2.85 1.26
C GLU A 2 3.41 -4.23 0.69
N GLU A 3 4.51 -4.83 1.14
CA GLU A 3 4.95 -6.15 0.69
C GLU A 3 3.90 -7.24 0.94
N VAL A 4 3.37 -7.31 2.16
CA VAL A 4 2.30 -8.24 2.55
C VAL A 4 1.04 -8.00 1.71
N ALA A 5 0.64 -6.74 1.47
CA ALA A 5 -0.49 -6.43 0.60
C ALA A 5 -0.24 -6.87 -0.86
N GLY A 6 0.98 -6.69 -1.36
CA GLY A 6 1.41 -7.20 -2.66
C GLY A 6 1.41 -8.72 -2.73
N HIS A 7 1.80 -9.41 -1.67
CA HIS A 7 1.73 -10.87 -1.56
C HIS A 7 0.28 -11.35 -1.66
N ILE A 8 -0.63 -10.77 -0.88
CA ILE A 8 -2.07 -11.10 -0.92
C ILE A 8 -2.64 -10.86 -2.32
N ALA A 9 -2.29 -9.74 -2.97
CA ALA A 9 -2.77 -9.46 -4.33
C ALA A 9 -2.30 -10.52 -5.35
N ARG A 10 -1.04 -10.97 -5.27
CA ARG A 10 -0.53 -12.06 -6.12
C ARG A 10 -1.26 -13.37 -5.87
N GLU A 11 -1.48 -13.72 -4.61
CA GLU A 11 -2.22 -14.92 -4.22
C GLU A 11 -3.68 -14.88 -4.67
N ALA A 12 -4.31 -13.70 -4.65
CA ALA A 12 -5.66 -13.50 -5.20
C ALA A 12 -5.71 -13.71 -6.71
N SER A 13 -4.72 -13.18 -7.46
CA SER A 13 -4.61 -13.41 -8.91
C SER A 13 -4.51 -14.89 -9.26
N LYS A 14 -3.72 -15.68 -8.51
CA LYS A 14 -3.61 -17.14 -8.68
C LYS A 14 -4.93 -17.88 -8.44
N ARG A 15 -5.84 -17.28 -7.68
CA ARG A 15 -7.20 -17.77 -7.38
C ARG A 15 -8.25 -17.16 -8.31
N HIS A 16 -7.83 -16.49 -9.39
CA HIS A 16 -8.69 -15.87 -10.39
C HIS A 16 -9.63 -14.79 -9.83
N LEU A 17 -9.23 -14.15 -8.73
CA LEU A 17 -9.93 -13.00 -8.16
C LEU A 17 -9.40 -11.71 -8.80
N ASN A 18 -10.31 -10.83 -9.20
CA ASN A 18 -9.93 -9.49 -9.64
C ASN A 18 -9.65 -8.63 -8.41
N VAL A 19 -8.42 -8.12 -8.27
CA VAL A 19 -7.99 -7.35 -7.10
C VAL A 19 -7.41 -6.01 -7.52
N ARG A 20 -7.82 -4.97 -6.80
CA ARG A 20 -7.22 -3.64 -6.85
C ARG A 20 -6.34 -3.42 -5.62
N LEU A 21 -5.05 -3.20 -5.85
CA LEU A 21 -4.10 -2.83 -4.79
C LEU A 21 -3.88 -1.32 -4.80
N SER A 22 -4.03 -0.67 -3.65
CA SER A 22 -3.81 0.77 -3.49
C SER A 22 -3.32 1.08 -2.07
N SER A 23 -2.49 2.11 -1.92
CA SER A 23 -2.21 2.69 -0.61
C SER A 23 -3.46 3.44 -0.11
N MET A 24 -3.58 3.61 1.21
CA MET A 24 -4.78 4.20 1.80
C MET A 24 -4.97 5.68 1.44
N ASP A 25 -3.88 6.40 1.16
CA ASP A 25 -3.87 7.81 0.72
C ASP A 25 -4.19 7.97 -0.77
N ALA A 26 -3.92 6.96 -1.60
CA ALA A 26 -4.27 6.94 -3.02
C ALA A 26 -5.69 6.40 -3.28
N TYR A 27 -6.27 5.69 -2.32
CA TYR A 27 -7.62 5.13 -2.44
C TYR A 27 -8.70 6.19 -2.15
N ASP A 28 -9.70 6.27 -3.04
CA ASP A 28 -10.87 7.13 -2.80
C ASP A 28 -11.80 6.51 -1.76
N VAL A 29 -11.65 6.94 -0.51
CA VAL A 29 -12.43 6.48 0.65
C VAL A 29 -13.95 6.58 0.47
N ARG A 30 -14.45 7.41 -0.46
CA ARG A 30 -15.89 7.52 -0.75
C ARG A 30 -16.45 6.30 -1.47
N LEU A 31 -15.58 5.46 -2.04
CA LEU A 31 -15.95 4.23 -2.71
C LEU A 31 -16.18 3.07 -1.73
N LEU A 32 -15.76 3.19 -0.46
CA LEU A 32 -15.89 2.11 0.53
C LEU A 32 -17.29 1.48 0.61
N PRO A 33 -18.41 2.24 0.59
CA PRO A 33 -19.75 1.66 0.65
C PRO A 33 -20.12 0.78 -0.56
N SER A 34 -19.43 0.96 -1.69
CA SER A 34 -19.65 0.18 -2.91
C SER A 34 -18.79 -1.08 -3.00
N GLU A 35 -17.84 -1.26 -2.07
CA GLU A 35 -16.95 -2.41 -2.05
C GLU A 35 -17.63 -3.59 -1.34
N THR A 36 -17.50 -4.79 -1.91
CA THR A 36 -18.06 -6.00 -1.30
C THR A 36 -17.09 -6.65 -0.32
N LEU A 37 -15.78 -6.53 -0.58
CA LEU A 37 -14.71 -7.12 0.21
C LEU A 37 -13.47 -6.22 0.22
N LEU A 38 -13.01 -5.89 1.42
CA LEU A 38 -11.78 -5.11 1.63
C LEU A 38 -10.79 -5.84 2.52
N VAL A 39 -9.52 -5.85 2.13
CA VAL A 39 -8.43 -6.38 2.96
C VAL A 39 -7.46 -5.25 3.28
N PHE A 40 -7.32 -4.93 4.56
CA PHE A 40 -6.47 -3.86 5.03
C PHE A 40 -5.20 -4.41 5.67
N ILE A 41 -4.04 -3.95 5.21
CA ILE A 41 -2.75 -4.22 5.83
C ILE A 41 -2.21 -2.92 6.40
N CYS A 42 -2.01 -2.86 7.72
CA CYS A 42 -1.64 -1.62 8.40
C CYS A 42 -0.44 -1.87 9.32
N SER A 43 0.64 -1.11 9.14
CA SER A 43 1.72 -1.09 10.12
C SER A 43 1.39 -0.16 11.29
N THR A 44 2.14 -0.32 12.37
CA THR A 44 2.15 0.60 13.51
C THR A 44 3.41 1.45 13.45
N THR A 45 3.31 2.76 13.67
CA THR A 45 4.48 3.66 13.66
C THR A 45 4.67 4.35 15.00
N GLY A 46 5.94 4.63 15.34
CA GLY A 46 6.34 5.41 16.50
C GLY A 46 5.66 4.97 17.79
N GLN A 47 4.85 5.85 18.36
CA GLN A 47 4.17 5.64 19.65
C GLN A 47 2.77 4.99 19.49
N GLY A 48 2.57 4.15 18.49
CA GLY A 48 1.28 3.50 18.22
C GLY A 48 0.34 4.28 17.30
N ASP A 49 0.90 5.21 16.53
CA ASP A 49 0.14 6.04 15.60
C ASP A 49 0.00 5.36 14.24
N PRO A 50 -1.08 5.67 13.49
CA PRO A 50 -1.23 5.18 12.12
C PRO A 50 -0.10 5.71 11.23
N PRO A 51 0.33 4.95 10.21
CA PRO A 51 1.32 5.42 9.24
C PRO A 51 0.86 6.70 8.52
N ASP A 52 1.82 7.49 8.02
CA ASP A 52 1.52 8.78 7.37
C ASP A 52 0.58 8.61 6.17
N ASN A 53 0.79 7.57 5.35
CA ASN A 53 -0.04 7.23 4.20
C ASN A 53 -1.45 6.71 4.57
N MET A 54 -1.79 6.59 5.85
CA MET A 54 -3.12 6.25 6.36
C MET A 54 -3.86 7.48 6.92
N ARG A 55 -3.17 8.59 7.22
CA ARG A 55 -3.76 9.71 8.00
C ARG A 55 -5.03 10.28 7.40
N THR A 56 -5.05 10.52 6.08
CA THR A 56 -6.21 11.08 5.39
C THR A 56 -7.39 10.12 5.40
N PHE A 57 -7.14 8.85 5.10
CA PHE A 57 -8.14 7.78 5.16
C PHE A 57 -8.74 7.64 6.57
N TRP A 58 -7.87 7.60 7.59
CA TRP A 58 -8.29 7.47 8.99
C TRP A 58 -9.11 8.67 9.46
N SER A 59 -8.69 9.88 9.11
CA SER A 59 -9.41 11.10 9.46
C SER A 59 -10.82 11.14 8.84
N PHE A 60 -10.96 10.64 7.61
CA PHE A 60 -12.27 10.52 6.96
C PHE A 60 -13.18 9.54 7.72
N LEU A 61 -12.67 8.35 8.05
CA LEU A 61 -13.46 7.33 8.77
C LEU A 61 -13.93 7.82 10.15
N LEU A 62 -13.18 8.70 10.81
CA LEU A 62 -13.54 9.26 12.12
C LEU A 62 -14.60 10.37 12.08
N ARG A 63 -15.07 10.80 10.89
CA ARG A 63 -16.10 11.83 10.78
C ARG A 63 -17.40 11.36 11.44
N LYS A 64 -17.92 12.18 12.36
CA LYS A 64 -19.20 11.94 13.06
C LYS A 64 -20.41 11.99 12.15
N SER A 65 -20.27 12.61 10.98
CA SER A 65 -21.33 12.71 9.96
C SER A 65 -21.56 11.42 9.18
N LEU A 66 -20.67 10.42 9.32
CA LEU A 66 -20.85 9.14 8.64
C LEU A 66 -21.97 8.34 9.32
N PRO A 67 -23.00 7.90 8.58
CA PRO A 67 -24.01 6.99 9.10
C PRO A 67 -23.39 5.70 9.66
N PRO A 68 -23.93 5.14 10.76
CA PRO A 68 -23.40 3.92 11.40
C PRO A 68 -23.58 2.66 10.55
N ASP A 69 -24.33 2.72 9.45
CA ASP A 69 -24.60 1.67 8.48
C ASP A 69 -23.88 1.88 7.15
N SER A 70 -22.97 2.87 7.07
CA SER A 70 -22.24 3.23 5.83
C SER A 70 -21.56 2.06 5.12
N LEU A 71 -21.21 0.99 5.84
CA LEU A 71 -20.49 -0.18 5.37
C LEU A 71 -21.28 -1.49 5.56
N GLN A 72 -22.60 -1.44 5.74
CA GLN A 72 -23.44 -2.62 6.04
C GLN A 72 -23.32 -3.78 5.01
N GLY A 73 -23.02 -3.46 3.75
CA GLY A 73 -22.81 -4.46 2.69
C GLY A 73 -21.34 -4.89 2.49
N CYS A 74 -20.40 -4.28 3.21
CA CYS A 74 -18.98 -4.51 3.02
C CYS A 74 -18.45 -5.53 4.03
N LYS A 75 -17.84 -6.60 3.51
CA LYS A 75 -17.02 -7.50 4.32
C LYS A 75 -15.60 -6.99 4.39
N TYR A 76 -14.90 -7.20 5.50
CA TYR A 76 -13.52 -6.76 5.61
C TYR A 76 -12.63 -7.71 6.41
N ALA A 77 -11.33 -7.63 6.16
CA ALA A 77 -10.28 -8.28 6.94
C ALA A 77 -9.19 -7.26 7.24
N VAL A 78 -8.58 -7.33 8.44
CA VAL A 78 -7.48 -6.43 8.83
C VAL A 78 -6.32 -7.27 9.36
N PHE A 79 -5.13 -7.04 8.82
CA PHE A 79 -3.88 -7.54 9.37
C PHE A 79 -3.00 -6.37 9.80
N GLY A 80 -2.55 -6.41 11.05
CA GLY A 80 -1.65 -5.45 11.63
C GLY A 80 -0.21 -5.94 11.60
N LEU A 81 0.72 -5.05 11.28
CA LEU A 81 2.16 -5.25 11.48
C LEU A 81 2.61 -4.37 12.64
N GLY A 82 3.18 -4.97 13.67
CA GLY A 82 3.66 -4.27 14.85
C GLY A 82 4.78 -5.03 15.53
N ASP A 83 5.14 -4.54 16.70
CA ASP A 83 6.21 -5.07 17.53
C ASP A 83 5.72 -4.99 18.99
N SER A 84 5.63 -6.14 19.67
CA SER A 84 5.13 -6.23 21.05
C SER A 84 6.10 -5.67 22.10
N GLY A 85 7.35 -5.40 21.72
CA GLY A 85 8.30 -4.60 22.49
C GLY A 85 7.84 -3.16 22.69
N TYR A 86 6.88 -2.68 21.90
CA TYR A 86 6.26 -1.37 22.07
C TYR A 86 4.92 -1.46 22.82
N ALA A 87 4.70 -0.53 23.75
CA ALA A 87 3.48 -0.49 24.58
C ALA A 87 2.17 -0.43 23.76
N LYS A 88 2.20 0.16 22.56
CA LYS A 88 1.02 0.31 21.70
C LYS A 88 0.97 -0.69 20.54
N PHE A 89 1.23 -1.96 20.83
CA PHE A 89 1.21 -3.06 19.88
C PHE A 89 -0.06 -3.11 18.99
N ASN A 90 0.13 -3.01 17.67
CA ASN A 90 -0.91 -3.14 16.64
C ASN A 90 -2.13 -2.20 16.80
N THR A 91 -1.96 -1.07 17.47
CA THR A 91 -3.04 -0.15 17.81
C THR A 91 -3.80 0.39 16.58
N PRO A 92 -3.14 0.82 15.49
CA PRO A 92 -3.83 1.29 14.29
C PRO A 92 -4.74 0.22 13.65
N ALA A 93 -4.26 -1.02 13.52
CA ALA A 93 -5.05 -2.12 12.96
C ALA A 93 -6.27 -2.46 13.82
N LYS A 94 -6.10 -2.52 15.15
CA LYS A 94 -7.19 -2.74 16.11
C LYS A 94 -8.25 -1.64 16.03
N ARG A 95 -7.81 -0.37 16.00
CA ARG A 95 -8.70 0.80 15.87
C ARG A 95 -9.43 0.83 14.53
N LEU A 96 -8.74 0.50 13.44
CA LEU A 96 -9.33 0.42 12.12
C LEU A 96 -10.47 -0.60 12.09
N SER A 97 -10.21 -1.83 12.54
CA SER A 97 -11.23 -2.88 12.60
C SER A 97 -12.43 -2.47 13.45
N ALA A 98 -12.19 -1.91 14.65
CA ALA A 98 -13.27 -1.43 15.50
C ALA A 98 -14.11 -0.34 14.83
N ARG A 99 -13.48 0.58 14.10
CA ARG A 99 -14.19 1.66 13.41
C ARG A 99 -14.98 1.17 12.20
N LEU A 100 -14.46 0.21 11.44
CA LEU A 100 -15.19 -0.41 10.33
C LEU A 100 -16.45 -1.13 10.84
N ALA A 101 -16.36 -1.86 11.95
CA ALA A 101 -17.51 -2.48 12.60
C ALA A 101 -18.55 -1.45 13.08
N GLN A 102 -18.11 -0.33 13.67
CA GLN A 102 -19.02 0.78 14.06
C GLN A 102 -19.75 1.43 12.88
N LEU A 103 -19.22 1.29 11.67
CA LEU A 103 -19.84 1.78 10.44
C LEU A 103 -20.65 0.67 9.73
N GLY A 104 -20.89 -0.46 10.39
CA GLY A 104 -21.72 -1.55 9.88
C GLY A 104 -20.96 -2.60 9.07
N GLY A 105 -19.65 -2.46 8.90
CA GLY A 105 -18.82 -3.43 8.19
C GLY A 105 -18.83 -4.80 8.88
N GLN A 106 -18.77 -5.86 8.08
CA GLN A 106 -18.71 -7.23 8.59
C GLN A 106 -17.28 -7.78 8.55
N GLY A 107 -16.66 -7.95 9.72
CA GLY A 107 -15.36 -8.62 9.82
C GLY A 107 -15.45 -10.08 9.38
N LEU A 108 -14.58 -10.51 8.46
CA LEU A 108 -14.47 -11.90 8.01
C LEU A 108 -13.84 -12.80 9.07
N LEU A 109 -12.77 -12.32 9.68
CA LEU A 109 -11.96 -13.03 10.67
C LEU A 109 -11.37 -12.04 11.68
N PRO A 110 -10.88 -12.52 12.83
CA PRO A 110 -10.21 -11.66 13.81
C PRO A 110 -9.03 -10.89 13.20
N VAL A 111 -8.72 -9.74 13.79
CA VAL A 111 -7.57 -8.93 13.36
C VAL A 111 -6.29 -9.75 13.55
N GLY A 112 -5.54 -9.95 12.47
CA GLY A 112 -4.22 -10.57 12.56
C GLY A 112 -3.22 -9.61 13.21
N LEU A 113 -2.42 -10.11 14.14
CA LEU A 113 -1.49 -9.31 14.94
C LEU A 113 -0.07 -9.79 14.67
N GLY A 114 0.52 -9.38 13.55
CA GLY A 114 1.92 -9.64 13.25
C GLY A 114 2.83 -8.94 14.26
N ASP A 115 3.83 -9.66 14.73
CA ASP A 115 4.78 -9.22 15.75
C ASP A 115 6.24 -9.45 15.31
N ASP A 116 7.01 -8.38 15.19
CA ASP A 116 8.44 -8.47 14.85
C ASP A 116 9.30 -9.10 15.97
N GLN A 117 8.75 -9.26 17.19
CA GLN A 117 9.44 -9.96 18.30
C GLN A 117 9.27 -11.48 18.27
N ASP A 118 8.37 -12.02 17.46
CA ASP A 118 8.18 -13.47 17.34
C ASP A 118 9.39 -14.14 16.66
N GLN A 119 9.59 -15.44 16.92
CA GLN A 119 10.72 -16.19 16.36
C GLN A 119 10.76 -16.17 14.82
N ASN A 120 9.58 -16.16 14.18
CA ASN A 120 9.43 -16.04 12.73
C ASN A 120 8.93 -14.64 12.32
N GLY A 121 9.15 -13.64 13.17
CA GLY A 121 8.60 -12.30 13.01
C GLY A 121 7.08 -12.30 12.76
N TYR A 122 6.60 -11.32 12.01
CA TYR A 122 5.18 -11.19 11.70
C TYR A 122 4.58 -12.38 10.93
N ASP A 123 5.41 -13.19 10.26
CA ASP A 123 4.94 -14.37 9.52
C ASP A 123 4.32 -15.43 10.44
N GLN A 124 4.76 -15.48 11.71
CA GLN A 124 4.22 -16.35 12.74
C GLN A 124 2.69 -16.22 12.90
N ALA A 125 2.18 -14.99 12.76
CA ALA A 125 0.75 -14.70 12.78
C ALA A 125 0.14 -14.57 11.38
N LEU A 126 0.93 -14.19 10.38
CA LEU A 126 0.44 -13.97 9.01
C LEU A 126 0.03 -15.27 8.33
N ASP A 127 0.84 -16.32 8.42
CA ASP A 127 0.60 -17.59 7.73
C ASP A 127 -0.76 -18.22 8.08
N PRO A 128 -1.08 -18.50 9.36
CA PRO A 128 -2.39 -19.05 9.72
C PRO A 128 -3.54 -18.07 9.42
N TRP A 129 -3.27 -16.77 9.47
CA TRP A 129 -4.27 -15.75 9.12
C TRP A 129 -4.59 -15.75 7.63
N LEU A 130 -3.60 -15.94 6.75
CA LEU A 130 -3.79 -16.06 5.31
C LEU A 130 -4.54 -17.34 4.94
N GLU A 131 -4.25 -18.46 5.60
CA GLU A 131 -4.97 -19.71 5.39
C GLU A 131 -6.47 -19.55 5.64
N GLU A 132 -6.85 -18.98 6.79
CA GLU A 132 -8.25 -18.74 7.13
C GLU A 132 -8.88 -17.67 6.22
N LEU A 133 -8.14 -16.60 5.87
CA LEU A 133 -8.60 -15.59 4.91
C LEU A 133 -9.00 -16.24 3.60
N TRP A 134 -8.13 -17.05 2.99
CA TRP A 134 -8.41 -17.64 1.68
C TRP A 134 -9.58 -18.61 1.71
N LYS A 135 -9.70 -19.41 2.77
CA LYS A 135 -10.85 -20.29 2.98
C LYS A 135 -12.17 -19.51 3.00
N LEU A 136 -12.23 -18.39 3.72
CA LEU A 136 -13.43 -17.56 3.81
C LEU A 136 -13.71 -16.79 2.51
N VAL A 137 -12.67 -16.26 1.86
CA VAL A 137 -12.81 -15.54 0.59
C VAL A 137 -13.33 -16.46 -0.50
N LEU A 138 -12.80 -17.68 -0.62
CA LEU A 138 -13.24 -18.66 -1.62
C LEU A 138 -14.64 -19.21 -1.34
N ALA A 139 -15.11 -19.19 -0.09
CA ALA A 139 -16.49 -19.52 0.24
C ALA A 139 -17.49 -18.45 -0.24
N ILE A 140 -17.07 -17.18 -0.31
CA ILE A 140 -17.90 -16.05 -0.77
C ILE A 140 -17.77 -15.86 -2.29
N HIS A 141 -16.56 -16.05 -2.81
CA HIS A 141 -16.19 -15.90 -4.22
C HIS A 141 -15.57 -17.21 -4.74
N PRO A 142 -16.39 -18.23 -5.02
CA PRO A 142 -15.88 -19.52 -5.49
C PRO A 142 -15.23 -19.39 -6.86
N MET A 143 -14.18 -20.18 -7.09
CA MET A 143 -13.52 -20.25 -8.39
C MET A 143 -14.46 -20.82 -9.46
N PRO A 144 -14.32 -20.42 -10.73
CA PRO A 144 -15.05 -21.03 -11.83
C PRO A 144 -14.82 -22.55 -11.89
N PRO A 145 -15.85 -23.36 -12.21
CA PRO A 145 -15.69 -24.81 -12.33
C PRO A 145 -14.57 -25.19 -13.31
N GLY A 146 -13.68 -26.10 -12.89
CA GLY A 146 -12.59 -26.61 -13.73
C GLY A 146 -11.28 -25.81 -13.68
N VAL A 147 -11.22 -24.73 -12.91
CA VAL A 147 -10.01 -23.92 -12.73
C VAL A 147 -9.30 -24.33 -11.44
N GLN A 148 -8.03 -24.70 -11.55
CA GLN A 148 -7.17 -25.00 -10.40
C GLN A 148 -6.40 -23.73 -10.01
N VAL A 149 -6.09 -23.58 -8.72
CA VAL A 149 -5.17 -22.52 -8.26
C VAL A 149 -3.85 -22.69 -9.01
N ASP A 150 -3.43 -21.65 -9.75
CA ASP A 150 -2.18 -21.69 -10.46
C ASP A 150 -1.01 -21.62 -9.47
N ASN A 151 -0.54 -22.80 -9.04
CA ASN A 151 0.64 -22.96 -8.21
C ASN A 151 1.95 -22.96 -9.03
N THR A 152 1.89 -22.71 -10.35
CA THR A 152 3.11 -22.61 -11.12
C THR A 152 3.91 -21.39 -10.66
N ARG A 153 5.24 -21.54 -10.53
CA ARG A 153 6.19 -20.45 -10.22
C ARG A 153 6.31 -19.46 -11.39
N ARG A 154 5.23 -19.13 -12.08
CA ARG A 154 5.22 -18.03 -13.02
C ARG A 154 5.32 -16.75 -12.22
N LEU A 155 6.51 -16.16 -12.24
CA LEU A 155 6.73 -14.85 -11.65
C LEU A 155 5.79 -13.87 -12.38
N PRO A 156 5.00 -13.07 -11.64
CA PRO A 156 4.29 -11.96 -12.27
C PRO A 156 5.31 -11.03 -12.94
N PRO A 157 4.91 -10.25 -13.96
CA PRO A 157 5.82 -9.27 -14.56
C PRO A 157 6.41 -8.36 -13.48
N PRO A 158 7.70 -8.01 -13.58
CA PRO A 158 8.36 -7.18 -12.58
C PRO A 158 7.65 -5.83 -12.46
N ARG A 159 7.39 -5.40 -11.22
CA ARG A 159 6.69 -4.15 -10.93
C ARG A 159 7.52 -2.90 -11.29
N TYR A 160 8.85 -3.07 -11.35
CA TYR A 160 9.80 -2.00 -11.63
C TYR A 160 10.75 -2.45 -12.73
N LEU A 161 10.92 -1.61 -13.74
CA LEU A 161 11.95 -1.74 -14.76
C LEU A 161 13.15 -0.89 -14.32
N VAL A 162 14.25 -1.54 -13.93
CA VAL A 162 15.50 -0.83 -13.65
C VAL A 162 16.13 -0.45 -14.99
N THR A 163 16.34 0.84 -15.22
CA THR A 163 17.11 1.34 -16.36
C THR A 163 18.47 1.76 -15.81
N GLU A 164 19.55 1.10 -16.26
CA GLU A 164 20.90 1.53 -15.92
C GLU A 164 21.18 2.87 -16.61
N HIS A 165 21.42 3.91 -15.83
CA HIS A 165 21.97 5.15 -16.36
C HIS A 165 23.50 4.99 -16.43
N ALA A 166 24.03 4.95 -17.65
CA ALA A 166 25.47 5.03 -17.88
C ALA A 166 26.05 6.28 -17.19
N PRO A 167 27.24 6.21 -16.57
CA PRO A 167 27.85 7.37 -15.95
C PRO A 167 28.02 8.47 -16.99
N ALA A 168 27.50 9.66 -16.67
CA ALA A 168 27.56 10.80 -17.57
C ALA A 168 29.02 11.18 -17.82
N ASP A 169 29.48 11.04 -19.06
CA ASP A 169 30.72 11.63 -19.53
C ASP A 169 30.72 13.13 -19.22
N GLN A 170 31.72 13.58 -18.46
CA GLN A 170 31.99 14.99 -18.23
C GLN A 170 32.28 15.66 -19.58
N LYS A 171 31.28 16.32 -20.16
CA LYS A 171 31.47 17.18 -21.34
C LYS A 171 32.37 18.36 -20.95
N GLN A 172 33.60 18.34 -21.45
CA GLN A 172 34.47 19.51 -21.55
C GLN A 172 33.76 20.61 -22.35
N GLN A 173 33.68 21.81 -21.78
CA GLN A 173 33.23 23.02 -22.48
C GLN A 173 34.28 23.45 -23.52
N PRO A 174 33.91 23.78 -24.76
CA PRO A 174 34.78 24.53 -25.65
C PRO A 174 34.69 26.02 -25.32
N SER A 175 35.84 26.66 -25.13
CA SER A 175 35.99 28.11 -25.06
C SER A 175 35.84 28.72 -26.46
N GLU A 176 34.73 29.42 -26.72
CA GLU A 176 34.57 30.24 -27.92
C GLU A 176 35.38 31.55 -27.78
N GLY A 177 36.28 31.76 -28.72
CA GLY A 177 37.01 33.01 -28.91
C GLY A 177 36.33 33.89 -29.95
N GLY A 178 36.14 35.16 -29.57
CA GLY A 178 36.34 36.34 -30.42
C GLY A 178 35.18 36.77 -31.32
N ASP A 179 34.78 38.04 -31.18
CA ASP A 179 34.58 38.89 -32.37
C ASP A 179 34.88 40.37 -32.06
N PRO A 180 35.46 41.14 -32.99
CA PRO A 180 36.05 42.46 -32.76
C PRO A 180 35.06 43.59 -33.07
N ARG A 181 35.38 44.81 -32.61
CA ARG A 181 34.72 46.03 -33.11
C ARG A 181 35.72 47.05 -33.65
N PRO A 182 35.32 47.84 -34.67
CA PRO A 182 36.25 48.46 -35.59
C PRO A 182 36.61 49.89 -35.22
N SER A 183 37.66 50.33 -35.89
CA SER A 183 38.40 51.58 -35.82
C SER A 183 37.73 52.77 -36.51
N GLY A 184 38.10 53.96 -36.03
CA GLY A 184 37.93 55.27 -36.67
C GLY A 184 37.65 56.34 -35.61
N GLY A 185 38.41 57.40 -35.39
CA GLY A 185 39.57 57.99 -36.06
C GLY A 185 39.49 59.50 -35.88
N GLY A 186 40.52 60.13 -35.29
CA GLY A 186 40.94 61.49 -35.66
C GLY A 186 40.76 62.67 -34.67
N VAL A 187 41.92 63.25 -34.31
CA VAL A 187 42.23 64.70 -34.16
C VAL A 187 41.68 65.42 -32.91
N GLY A 188 42.42 66.21 -32.12
CA GLY A 188 43.74 66.81 -32.26
C GLY A 188 44.14 67.63 -31.01
N ARG A 189 45.39 68.12 -31.04
CA ARG A 189 46.14 68.83 -29.98
C ARG A 189 45.52 70.19 -29.58
N ARG A 190 45.62 70.56 -28.30
CA ARG A 190 46.49 71.64 -27.78
C ARG A 190 46.56 71.57 -26.25
#